data_AF-A0A9W4WRV6-F1
#
_entry.id   AF-A0A9W4WRV6-F1
#
_cell.length_a   1.000
_cell.length_b   1.000
_cell.length_c   1.000
_cell.angle_alpha   90.00
_cell.angle_beta   90.00
_cell.angle_gamma   90.00
#
_symmetry.space_group_name_H-M   'P 1'
#
loop_
_entity.id
_entity.type
_entity.pdbx_description
1 polymer ?
#
loop_
_entity_poly.entity_id
_entity_poly.type
_entity_poly.pdbx_seq_one_letter_code
_entity_poly.pdbx_strand_id
1 'polypeptide(L)'
;SPDAAERTTIVFDPAASEIRVLRDRSSLLPNFNNATFVGHFQPYEIHAKGSNTTATEDLTFHVILDNSLLEIWVNERFALTARIYPSRNDSTGLGFFAGDAAQPSGAKASWTDVKVWKGLAQAWPERPEDTSVPLVWDTAEQTNNYTWWAGY
;
A
#
# COMPACT_ATOMS: atom_id res chain seq x y z
N SER A 1 8.29 4.13 -11.21
CA SER A 1 9.42 4.47 -12.10
C SER A 1 9.43 5.96 -12.45
N PRO A 2 10.57 6.52 -12.88
CA PRO A 2 10.71 7.94 -13.24
C PRO A 2 9.76 8.42 -14.34
N ASP A 3 9.36 7.52 -15.25
CA ASP A 3 8.43 7.76 -16.36
C ASP A 3 6.96 7.43 -16.01
N ALA A 4 6.67 7.09 -14.76
CA ALA A 4 5.36 6.66 -14.27
C ALA A 4 4.76 5.42 -14.97
N ALA A 5 5.58 4.62 -15.66
CA ALA A 5 5.19 3.32 -16.22
C ALA A 5 4.75 2.35 -15.11
N GLU A 6 5.45 2.36 -13.99
CA GLU A 6 5.02 1.69 -12.76
C GLU A 6 4.81 2.70 -11.64
N ARG A 7 3.66 2.62 -10.97
CA ARG A 7 3.34 3.38 -9.75
C ARG A 7 2.21 2.69 -9.00
N THR A 8 2.26 2.80 -7.68
CA THR A 8 1.09 2.56 -6.81
C THR A 8 0.66 3.90 -6.26
N THR A 9 -0.64 4.18 -6.25
CA THR A 9 -1.16 5.47 -5.79
C THR A 9 -2.08 5.27 -4.60
N ILE A 10 -1.74 5.90 -3.48
CA ILE A 10 -2.59 5.99 -2.30
C ILE A 10 -3.39 7.29 -2.41
N VAL A 11 -4.71 7.20 -2.36
CA VAL A 11 -5.62 8.33 -2.53
C VAL A 11 -6.54 8.40 -1.33
N PHE A 12 -6.73 9.60 -0.79
CA PHE A 12 -7.89 9.90 0.06
C PHE A 12 -8.89 10.72 -0.76
N ASP A 13 -10.10 10.20 -0.89
CA ASP A 13 -11.23 10.86 -1.55
C ASP A 13 -12.22 11.35 -0.48
N PRO A 14 -12.20 12.65 -0.13
CA PRO A 14 -13.06 13.19 0.92
C PRO A 14 -14.54 13.22 0.53
N ALA A 15 -14.87 13.23 -0.77
CA ALA A 15 -16.25 13.25 -1.23
C ALA A 15 -16.91 11.87 -1.09
N ALA A 16 -16.12 10.81 -1.26
CA ALA A 16 -16.55 9.44 -1.08
C ALA A 16 -16.30 8.88 0.34
N SER A 17 -15.54 9.60 1.16
CA SER A 17 -15.06 9.12 2.47
C SER A 17 -14.29 7.81 2.33
N GLU A 18 -13.31 7.78 1.42
CA GLU A 18 -12.58 6.56 1.06
C GLU A 18 -11.08 6.78 1.01
N ILE A 19 -10.33 5.81 1.53
CA ILE A 19 -8.91 5.62 1.22
C ILE A 19 -8.82 4.51 0.18
N ARG A 20 -8.16 4.80 -0.94
CA ARG A 20 -7.99 3.88 -2.07
C ARG A 20 -6.51 3.61 -2.34
N VAL A 21 -6.20 2.38 -2.72
CA VAL A 21 -4.88 2.00 -3.26
C VAL A 21 -5.08 1.58 -4.71
N LEU A 22 -4.73 2.47 -5.63
CA LEU A 22 -4.77 2.22 -7.07
C LEU A 22 -3.53 1.40 -7.46
N ARG A 23 -3.77 0.20 -7.98
CA ARG A 23 -2.73 -0.78 -8.32
C ARG A 23 -2.70 -1.15 -9.80
N ASP A 24 -3.49 -0.48 -10.62
CA ASP A 24 -3.60 -0.66 -12.07
C ASP A 24 -2.26 -0.52 -12.80
N ARG A 25 -1.33 0.27 -12.24
CA ARG A 25 0.04 0.43 -12.75
C ARG A 25 1.11 0.00 -11.74
N SER A 26 0.78 -0.82 -10.75
CA SER A 26 1.73 -1.22 -9.70
C SER A 26 2.86 -2.14 -10.19
N SER A 27 2.68 -2.80 -11.33
CA SER A 27 3.65 -3.71 -11.96
C SER A 27 3.47 -3.75 -13.48
N LEU A 28 4.56 -3.97 -14.22
CA LEU A 28 4.53 -4.38 -15.63
C LEU A 28 4.37 -5.90 -15.81
N LEU A 29 4.52 -6.69 -14.74
CA LEU A 29 4.37 -8.14 -14.81
C LEU A 29 2.90 -8.52 -14.96
N PRO A 30 2.59 -9.48 -15.86
CA PRO A 30 1.23 -9.98 -16.00
C PRO A 30 0.84 -10.84 -14.80
N ASN A 31 -0.47 -11.13 -14.68
CA ASN A 31 -1.04 -12.10 -13.75
C ASN A 31 -1.01 -11.73 -12.26
N PHE A 32 -0.46 -10.59 -11.87
CA PHE A 32 -0.74 -10.01 -10.56
C PHE A 32 -2.10 -9.30 -10.58
N ASN A 33 -2.91 -9.57 -9.56
CA ASN A 33 -4.16 -8.84 -9.36
C ASN A 33 -3.84 -7.35 -9.16
N ASN A 34 -4.42 -6.49 -9.98
CA ASN A 34 -4.23 -5.04 -9.98
C ASN A 34 -5.48 -4.25 -9.51
N ALA A 35 -6.49 -4.94 -8.97
CA ALA A 35 -7.71 -4.32 -8.49
C ALA A 35 -7.43 -3.28 -7.41
N THR A 36 -8.15 -2.16 -7.49
CA THR A 36 -8.12 -1.12 -6.47
C THR A 36 -8.65 -1.67 -5.16
N PHE A 37 -7.92 -1.43 -4.07
CA PHE A 37 -8.44 -1.65 -2.73
C PHE A 37 -9.06 -0.35 -2.22
N VAL A 38 -10.18 -0.49 -1.52
CA VAL A 38 -10.98 0.62 -0.99
C VAL A 38 -11.31 0.32 0.46
N GLY A 39 -11.07 1.29 1.34
CA GLY A 39 -11.53 1.27 2.71
C GLY A 39 -12.24 2.57 3.03
N HIS A 40 -13.36 2.48 3.75
CA HIS A 40 -14.07 3.67 4.21
C HIS A 40 -13.26 4.39 5.29
N PHE A 41 -13.17 5.70 5.17
CA PHE A 41 -12.56 6.57 6.17
C PHE A 41 -13.25 7.93 6.16
N GLN A 42 -13.94 8.23 7.25
CA GLN A 42 -14.50 9.56 7.50
C GLN A 42 -13.65 10.27 8.55
N PRO A 43 -13.05 11.43 8.21
CA PRO A 43 -12.44 12.30 9.20
C PRO A 43 -13.50 12.86 10.15
N TYR A 44 -13.18 12.95 11.43
CA TYR A 44 -14.01 13.56 12.44
C TYR A 44 -14.04 15.08 12.30
N GLU A 45 -15.18 15.65 12.65
CA GLU A 45 -15.36 17.08 12.82
C GLU A 45 -15.11 17.44 14.29
N ILE A 46 -14.01 18.14 14.56
CA ILE A 46 -13.55 18.46 15.92
C ILE A 46 -13.99 19.88 16.28
N HIS A 47 -14.81 20.00 17.33
CA HIS A 47 -15.20 21.29 17.88
C HIS A 47 -14.07 21.89 18.72
N ALA A 48 -13.67 23.12 18.40
CA ALA A 48 -12.61 23.81 19.13
C ALA A 48 -13.09 24.28 20.51
N LYS A 49 -12.35 23.92 21.57
CA LYS A 49 -12.71 24.27 22.95
C LYS A 49 -12.61 25.78 23.13
N GLY A 50 -13.73 26.41 23.53
CA GLY A 50 -13.78 27.85 23.82
C GLY A 50 -13.99 28.74 22.59
N SER A 51 -14.22 28.16 21.40
CA SER A 51 -14.78 28.87 20.25
C SER A 51 -16.09 28.19 19.83
N ASN A 52 -16.82 28.78 18.88
CA ASN A 52 -17.98 28.16 18.25
C ASN A 52 -17.62 27.64 16.85
N THR A 53 -16.39 27.15 16.68
CA THR A 53 -15.86 26.70 15.39
C THR A 53 -15.60 25.19 15.42
N THR A 54 -15.92 24.53 14.31
CA THR A 54 -15.62 23.12 14.07
C THR A 54 -14.68 23.02 12.88
N ALA A 55 -13.73 22.09 12.94
CA ALA A 55 -12.81 21.81 11.85
C ALA A 55 -12.67 20.30 11.67
N THR A 56 -12.59 19.88 10.42
CA THR A 56 -12.21 18.51 10.05
C THR A 56 -10.82 18.20 10.62
N GLU A 57 -10.65 17.01 11.19
CA GLU A 57 -9.35 16.58 11.71
C GLU A 57 -8.31 16.44 10.60
N ASP A 58 -7.05 16.67 10.96
CA ASP A 58 -5.92 16.39 10.08
C ASP A 58 -5.75 14.89 9.85
N LEU A 59 -5.19 14.52 8.70
CA LEU A 59 -4.87 13.13 8.38
C LEU A 59 -3.40 12.83 8.65
N THR A 60 -3.16 11.90 9.56
CA THR A 60 -1.84 11.35 9.86
C THR A 60 -1.70 9.98 9.19
N PHE A 61 -0.93 9.94 8.11
CA PHE A 61 -0.59 8.71 7.40
C PHE A 61 0.71 8.11 7.92
N HIS A 62 0.70 6.82 8.25
CA HIS A 62 1.90 6.00 8.37
C HIS A 62 1.87 4.94 7.28
N VAL A 63 2.82 5.02 6.35
CA VAL A 63 2.92 4.10 5.22
C VAL A 63 4.21 3.31 5.35
N ILE A 64 4.08 1.99 5.41
CA ILE A 64 5.19 1.05 5.48
C ILE A 64 5.23 0.29 4.16
N LEU A 65 6.38 0.35 3.50
CA LEU A 65 6.67 -0.46 2.32
C LEU A 65 7.82 -1.41 2.65
N ASP A 66 7.49 -2.70 2.78
CA ASP A 66 8.46 -3.77 3.00
C ASP A 66 8.48 -4.69 1.77
N ASN A 67 9.38 -4.35 0.84
CA ASN A 67 9.49 -4.98 -0.47
C ASN A 67 8.16 -4.95 -1.24
N SER A 68 7.39 -6.05 -1.22
CA SER A 68 6.08 -6.14 -1.88
C SER A 68 4.88 -5.91 -0.96
N LEU A 69 5.10 -5.83 0.35
CA LEU A 69 4.05 -5.55 1.34
C LEU A 69 3.91 -4.04 1.50
N LEU A 70 2.73 -3.51 1.19
CA LEU A 70 2.36 -2.14 1.47
C LEU A 70 1.33 -2.14 2.60
N GLU A 71 1.63 -1.45 3.69
CA GLU A 71 0.72 -1.30 4.83
C GLU A 71 0.52 0.19 5.14
N ILE A 72 -0.75 0.59 5.28
CA ILE A 72 -1.16 1.98 5.44
C ILE A 72 -1.98 2.09 6.71
N TRP A 73 -1.58 3.00 7.59
CA TRP A 73 -2.32 3.36 8.79
C TRP A 73 -2.72 4.82 8.72
N VAL A 74 -3.97 5.14 9.07
CA VAL A 74 -4.46 6.52 9.11
C VAL A 74 -5.14 6.81 10.44
N ASN A 75 -4.71 7.90 11.09
CA ASN A 75 -5.19 8.41 12.37
C ASN A 75 -5.33 7.31 13.44
N GLU A 76 -4.40 6.35 13.45
CA GLU A 76 -4.32 5.22 14.40
C GLU A 76 -5.59 4.35 14.50
N ARG A 77 -6.52 4.47 13.55
CA ARG A 77 -7.83 3.79 13.59
C ARG A 77 -8.23 3.13 12.28
N PHE A 78 -7.44 3.33 11.24
CA PHE A 78 -7.62 2.71 9.94
C PHE A 78 -6.35 1.97 9.56
N ALA A 79 -6.52 0.77 9.01
CA ALA A 79 -5.44 -0.04 8.45
C ALA A 79 -5.87 -0.59 7.08
N LEU A 80 -5.00 -0.53 6.09
CA LEU A 80 -5.18 -1.17 4.79
C LEU A 80 -3.86 -1.79 4.33
N THR A 81 -3.89 -3.09 4.06
CA THR A 81 -2.74 -3.84 3.56
C THR A 81 -2.93 -4.22 2.09
N ALA A 82 -1.88 -4.06 1.29
CA ALA A 82 -1.86 -4.42 -0.12
C ALA A 82 -0.56 -5.13 -0.50
N ARG A 83 -0.61 -5.88 -1.61
CA ARG A 83 0.58 -6.40 -2.30
C ARG A 83 0.83 -5.61 -3.59
N ILE A 84 2.08 -5.23 -3.80
CA ILE A 84 2.56 -4.55 -5.02
C ILE A 84 3.88 -5.18 -5.47
N TYR A 85 4.05 -5.37 -6.78
CA TYR A 85 5.20 -6.11 -7.34
C TYR A 85 5.85 -5.35 -8.49
N PRO A 86 6.36 -4.12 -8.29
CA PRO A 86 7.04 -3.41 -9.36
C PRO A 86 8.21 -4.23 -9.88
N SER A 87 8.33 -4.34 -11.19
CA SER A 87 9.32 -5.18 -11.86
C SER A 87 10.60 -4.42 -12.18
N ARG A 88 10.55 -3.08 -12.23
CA ARG A 88 11.71 -2.26 -12.52
C ARG A 88 12.45 -1.89 -11.24
N ASN A 89 13.76 -2.03 -11.26
CA ASN A 89 14.62 -1.63 -10.13
C ASN A 89 14.61 -0.12 -9.86
N ASP A 90 14.14 0.70 -10.81
CA ASP A 90 14.00 2.16 -10.67
C ASP A 90 12.60 2.61 -10.22
N SER A 91 11.71 1.66 -9.87
CA SER A 91 10.37 1.94 -9.35
C SER A 91 10.35 2.23 -7.85
N THR A 92 11.25 3.09 -7.39
CA THR A 92 11.47 3.39 -5.96
C THR A 92 11.15 4.84 -5.57
N GLY A 93 10.64 5.64 -6.51
CA GLY A 93 10.33 7.05 -6.29
C GLY A 93 9.13 7.24 -5.35
N LEU A 94 9.15 8.32 -4.56
CA LEU A 94 8.05 8.79 -3.74
C LEU A 94 7.65 10.20 -4.20
N GLY A 95 6.35 10.48 -4.24
CA GLY A 95 5.83 11.79 -4.59
C GLY A 95 4.49 12.05 -3.93
N PHE A 96 4.18 13.33 -3.74
CA PHE A 96 2.90 13.82 -3.24
C PHE A 96 2.12 14.47 -4.37
N PHE A 97 0.80 14.44 -4.30
CA PHE A 97 -0.07 15.03 -5.31
C PHE A 97 -1.36 15.55 -4.66
N ALA A 98 -1.97 16.54 -5.29
CA ALA A 98 -3.33 16.99 -4.96
C ALA A 98 -4.14 17.06 -6.25
N GLY A 99 -5.41 16.64 -6.17
CA GLY A 99 -6.31 16.58 -7.31
C GLY A 99 -6.34 15.19 -7.92
N ASP A 100 -6.59 15.11 -9.22
CA ASP A 100 -6.64 13.83 -9.92
C ASP A 100 -5.28 13.12 -9.90
N ALA A 101 -5.27 11.82 -9.57
CA ALA A 101 -4.04 11.05 -9.45
C ALA A 101 -3.31 10.84 -10.79
N ALA A 102 -4.03 10.88 -11.91
CA ALA A 102 -3.42 10.79 -13.23
C ALA A 102 -2.96 12.17 -13.73
N GLN A 103 -3.64 13.24 -13.35
CA GLN A 103 -3.38 14.63 -13.73
C GLN A 103 -3.54 15.60 -12.53
N PRO A 104 -2.54 15.68 -11.64
CA PRO A 104 -2.63 16.46 -10.40
C PRO A 104 -2.80 17.96 -10.66
N SER A 105 -4.04 18.43 -10.68
CA SER A 105 -4.39 19.82 -10.98
C SER A 105 -5.69 20.21 -10.28
N GLY A 106 -5.88 21.52 -10.07
CA GLY A 106 -7.14 22.08 -9.58
C GLY A 106 -7.43 21.91 -8.08
N ALA A 107 -6.58 21.20 -7.32
CA ALA A 107 -6.72 21.04 -5.87
C ALA A 107 -5.45 21.46 -5.13
N LYS A 108 -5.61 21.75 -3.84
CA LYS A 108 -4.51 22.06 -2.92
C LYS A 108 -4.63 21.18 -1.69
N ALA A 109 -3.50 20.68 -1.24
CA ALA A 109 -3.34 20.03 0.06
C ALA A 109 -2.01 20.50 0.66
N SER A 110 -1.92 20.44 1.98
CA SER A 110 -0.73 20.81 2.73
C SER A 110 -0.19 19.55 3.41
N TRP A 111 1.10 19.31 3.25
CA TRP A 111 1.81 18.24 3.97
C TRP A 111 2.71 18.87 5.00
N THR A 112 2.54 18.47 6.25
CA THR A 112 3.35 18.91 7.39
C THR A 112 4.04 17.70 8.00
N ASP A 113 5.19 17.92 8.65
CA ASP A 113 5.97 16.88 9.34
C ASP A 113 6.28 15.61 8.51
N VAL A 114 6.56 15.78 7.21
CA VAL A 114 6.89 14.65 6.33
C VAL A 114 8.24 14.06 6.70
N LYS A 115 8.24 12.79 7.10
CA LYS A 115 9.44 12.01 7.40
C LYS A 115 9.50 10.78 6.51
N VAL A 116 10.69 10.49 5.99
CA VAL A 116 10.96 9.30 5.18
C VAL A 116 12.10 8.53 5.84
N TRP A 117 11.82 7.30 6.25
CA TRP A 117 12.84 6.37 6.70
C TRP A 117 13.19 5.44 5.54
N LYS A 118 14.45 5.48 5.12
CA LYS A 118 14.95 4.57 4.10
C LYS A 118 15.61 3.39 4.78
N GLY A 119 15.16 2.20 4.41
CA GLY A 119 15.54 0.95 5.07
C GLY A 119 14.61 0.64 6.23
N LEU A 120 14.56 -0.64 6.57
CA LEU A 120 13.89 -1.20 7.73
C LEU A 120 14.89 -2.11 8.44
N ALA A 121 14.58 -2.51 9.67
CA ALA A 121 15.44 -3.46 10.39
C ALA A 121 15.48 -4.81 9.66
N GLN A 122 16.65 -5.46 9.65
CA GLN A 122 16.74 -6.85 9.23
C GLN A 122 16.11 -7.72 10.33
N ALA A 123 14.83 -8.06 10.15
CA ALA A 123 14.06 -8.82 11.13
C ALA A 123 14.65 -10.22 11.41
N TRP A 124 15.43 -10.76 10.47
CA TRP A 124 16.08 -12.07 10.55
C TRP A 124 17.61 -11.94 10.30
N PRO A 125 18.39 -11.45 11.29
CA PRO A 125 19.80 -11.13 11.09
C PRO A 125 20.69 -12.35 10.82
N GLU A 126 20.28 -13.52 11.32
CA GLU A 126 21.04 -14.77 11.19
C GLU A 126 20.66 -15.58 9.95
N ARG A 127 19.63 -15.17 9.19
CA ARG A 127 19.22 -15.86 7.96
C ARG A 127 20.00 -15.32 6.75
N PRO A 128 20.45 -16.19 5.83
CA PRO A 128 20.94 -15.74 4.53
C PRO A 128 19.81 -15.08 3.72
N GLU A 129 20.18 -14.32 2.68
CA GLU A 129 19.22 -13.64 1.80
C GLU A 129 18.28 -14.63 1.08
N ASP A 130 18.84 -15.73 0.59
CA ASP A 130 18.09 -16.83 0.01
C ASP A 130 18.03 -17.99 1.02
N THR A 131 16.82 -18.27 1.50
CA THR A 131 16.52 -19.40 2.39
C THR A 131 15.74 -20.50 1.67
N SER A 132 15.65 -20.43 0.34
CA SER A 132 14.94 -21.42 -0.44
C SER A 132 15.57 -22.81 -0.33
N VAL A 133 14.71 -23.81 -0.32
CA VAL A 133 15.04 -25.21 -0.56
C VAL A 133 14.28 -25.66 -1.80
N PRO A 134 14.77 -26.66 -2.55
CA PRO A 134 14.07 -27.14 -3.74
C PRO A 134 12.62 -27.49 -3.44
N LEU A 135 11.72 -27.02 -4.31
CA LEU A 135 10.32 -27.46 -4.27
C LEU A 135 10.25 -28.96 -4.57
N VAL A 136 9.38 -29.66 -3.85
CA VAL A 136 9.13 -31.09 -4.02
C VAL A 136 7.68 -31.29 -4.40
N TRP A 137 7.42 -32.37 -5.14
CA TRP A 137 6.08 -32.73 -5.57
C TRP A 137 5.67 -34.03 -4.90
N ASP A 138 4.53 -34.01 -4.22
CA ASP A 138 3.96 -35.19 -3.57
C ASP A 138 3.15 -36.01 -4.58
N THR A 139 3.28 -37.33 -4.53
CA THR A 139 2.57 -38.23 -5.45
C THR A 139 1.07 -38.26 -5.19
N ALA A 140 0.30 -38.74 -6.16
CA ALA A 140 -1.14 -38.97 -6.00
C ALA A 140 -1.44 -39.89 -4.81
N GLU A 141 -0.63 -40.92 -4.55
CA GLU A 141 -0.83 -41.82 -3.42
C GLU A 141 -0.65 -41.10 -2.08
N GLN A 142 0.36 -40.23 -1.95
CA GLN A 142 0.61 -39.44 -0.74
C GLN A 142 -0.51 -38.44 -0.45
N THR A 143 -1.11 -37.88 -1.51
CA THR A 143 -2.15 -36.84 -1.42
C THR A 143 -3.59 -37.40 -1.44
N ASN A 144 -3.76 -38.72 -1.49
CA ASN A 144 -5.04 -39.39 -1.77
C ASN A 144 -5.72 -38.81 -3.03
N ASN A 145 -4.99 -38.84 -4.14
CA ASN A 145 -5.34 -38.29 -5.43
C ASN A 145 -5.71 -36.79 -5.36
N TYR A 146 -4.85 -35.99 -4.73
CA TYR A 146 -5.00 -34.54 -4.52
C TYR A 146 -6.22 -34.11 -3.70
N THR A 147 -6.85 -35.04 -2.99
CA THR A 147 -8.03 -34.74 -2.16
C THR A 147 -7.66 -33.96 -0.92
N TRP A 148 -6.50 -34.26 -0.32
CA TRP A 148 -6.11 -33.66 0.96
C TRP A 148 -5.37 -32.33 0.79
N TRP A 149 -4.43 -32.26 -0.17
CA TRP A 149 -3.75 -31.04 -0.59
C TRP A 149 -3.31 -31.17 -2.05
N ALA A 150 -2.88 -30.06 -2.64
CA ALA A 150 -2.64 -29.97 -4.08
C ALA A 150 -1.35 -30.65 -4.57
N GLY A 151 -0.40 -30.92 -3.66
CA GLY A 151 0.80 -31.73 -3.91
C GLY A 151 1.97 -31.04 -4.61
N TYR A 152 1.94 -29.71 -4.77
CA TYR A 152 3.01 -28.88 -5.36
C TYR A 152 3.56 -27.84 -4.38
#